data_AF-A0A1B0ZWK6-F1
#
_entry.id   AF-A0A1B0ZWK6-F1
#
_cell.length_a   1.000
_cell.length_b   1.000
_cell.length_c   1.000
_cell.angle_alpha   90.00
_cell.angle_beta   90.00
_cell.angle_gamma   90.00
#
_symmetry.space_group_name_H-M   'P 1'
#
loop_
_entity.id
_entity.type
_entity.pdbx_description
1 polymer ?
#
loop_
_entity_poly.entity_id
_entity_poly.type
_entity_poly.pdbx_seq_one_letter_code
_entity_poly.pdbx_strand_id
1 'polypeptide(L)'
;MAETIAEMRLPTQELRDDIPFYTKTLGMKLDMIYPADDPRIGVFSGHGLRLRIERGAPESPGTLRILTEDPEGFAGGARSLTAPNGTKIEIEERHQPIVMPDTVHSFVVRRLKDQAPWIIGRAGMHYRDLVPDRLGGSIIASHIRIPDGGPVPDMVHFHRVGFQLIFCIHGWVDVVYEDQGEKMRLTAGDCFIQPPEIRHRVLEASDNVQVIEIGVPAEHVTEIDHEMTLPTPHYRPDREWQGQRFVYNQAAGADWVPFRLPGFVCRDTTINDNTKGVASVQVVRRAEGAEAGNSLWASHDTDILFTFVMEGSVTLHGEGRDPYELEAGDAFVIPPGMKTRLSDGSADLELLEVSLPGTFNTKLEEA
;
A
#
# COMPACT_ATOMS: atom_id res chain seq x y z
N MET A 1 10.72 13.36 -37.39
CA MET A 1 10.31 14.02 -36.12
C MET A 1 11.47 14.92 -35.71
N ALA A 2 11.19 16.13 -35.22
CA ALA A 2 12.25 16.99 -34.68
C ALA A 2 12.82 16.33 -33.42
N GLU A 3 14.15 16.22 -33.34
CA GLU A 3 14.80 15.76 -32.11
C GLU A 3 14.68 16.87 -31.07
N THR A 4 13.97 16.58 -29.98
CA THR A 4 13.69 17.54 -28.91
C THR A 4 14.40 17.06 -27.65
N ILE A 5 15.24 17.93 -27.09
CA ILE A 5 15.97 17.67 -25.85
C ILE A 5 15.75 18.84 -24.88
N ALA A 6 15.80 18.55 -23.58
CA ALA A 6 15.79 19.55 -22.51
C ALA A 6 17.11 19.50 -21.74
N GLU A 7 17.56 20.64 -21.23
CA GLU A 7 18.71 20.72 -20.33
C GLU A 7 18.45 21.73 -19.22
N MET A 8 18.97 21.46 -18.02
CA MET A 8 18.94 22.40 -16.90
C MET A 8 20.20 23.26 -16.95
N ARG A 9 20.03 24.58 -17.01
CA ARG A 9 21.16 25.52 -16.94
C ARG A 9 21.54 25.83 -15.50
N LEU A 10 22.83 25.75 -15.20
CA LEU A 10 23.43 26.15 -13.92
C LEU A 10 24.56 27.15 -14.17
N PRO A 11 24.73 28.18 -13.32
CA PRO A 11 25.81 29.14 -13.46
C PRO A 11 27.16 28.50 -13.19
N THR A 12 28.24 29.11 -13.69
CA THR A 12 29.60 28.92 -13.18
C THR A 12 30.40 30.22 -13.28
N GLN A 13 31.42 30.35 -12.44
CA GLN A 13 32.46 31.38 -12.61
C GLN A 13 33.64 30.80 -13.43
N GLU A 14 34.00 29.55 -13.19
CA GLU A 14 35.17 28.90 -13.77
C GLU A 14 34.87 27.43 -14.12
N LEU A 15 34.50 27.21 -15.40
CA LEU A 15 34.08 25.90 -15.91
C LEU A 15 35.15 24.81 -15.76
N ARG A 16 36.44 25.16 -15.82
CA ARG A 16 37.52 24.17 -15.71
C ARG A 16 37.53 23.48 -14.35
N ASP A 17 37.04 24.15 -13.31
CA ASP A 17 37.00 23.62 -11.95
C ASP A 17 35.80 22.67 -11.81
N ASP A 18 34.70 22.96 -12.51
CA ASP A 18 33.49 22.13 -12.53
C ASP A 18 33.65 20.83 -13.32
N ILE A 19 34.39 20.82 -14.43
CA ILE A 19 34.50 19.64 -15.31
C ILE A 19 34.93 18.38 -14.54
N PRO A 20 36.02 18.38 -13.74
CA PRO A 20 36.40 17.20 -12.96
C PRO A 20 35.34 16.79 -11.93
N PHE A 21 34.60 17.74 -11.36
CA PHE A 21 33.55 17.44 -10.41
C PHE A 21 32.41 16.66 -11.07
N TYR A 22 31.84 17.20 -12.16
CA TYR A 22 30.74 16.52 -12.86
C TYR A 22 31.19 15.20 -13.50
N THR A 23 32.41 15.11 -14.03
CA THR A 23 32.87 13.90 -14.73
C THR A 23 33.44 12.82 -13.82
N LYS A 24 34.27 13.17 -12.84
CA LYS A 24 34.96 12.20 -11.98
C LYS A 24 34.24 11.96 -10.67
N THR A 25 33.72 13.00 -10.04
CA THR A 25 32.99 12.88 -8.75
C THR A 25 31.58 12.36 -8.98
N LEU A 26 30.84 12.96 -9.92
CA LEU A 26 29.47 12.54 -10.22
C LEU A 26 29.38 11.49 -11.34
N GLY A 27 30.48 11.17 -12.02
CA GLY A 27 30.48 10.14 -13.08
C GLY A 27 29.69 10.51 -14.34
N MET A 28 29.34 11.80 -14.54
CA MET A 28 28.59 12.24 -15.71
C MET A 28 29.49 12.31 -16.95
N LYS A 29 28.89 12.14 -18.12
CA LYS A 29 29.58 12.27 -19.40
C LYS A 29 29.56 13.72 -19.85
N LEU A 30 30.71 14.27 -20.27
CA LEU A 30 30.77 15.54 -20.99
C LEU A 30 30.36 15.31 -22.45
N ASP A 31 29.25 15.90 -22.87
CA ASP A 31 28.70 15.76 -24.23
C ASP A 31 29.14 16.89 -25.17
N MET A 32 29.27 18.11 -24.64
CA MET A 32 29.61 19.28 -25.44
C MET A 32 30.40 20.29 -24.62
N ILE A 33 31.35 20.97 -25.28
CA ILE A 33 32.11 22.08 -24.71
C ILE A 33 32.16 23.22 -25.73
N TYR A 34 31.99 24.47 -25.28
CA TYR A 34 31.96 25.63 -26.17
C TYR A 34 32.41 26.94 -25.50
N PRO A 35 33.14 27.81 -26.24
CA PRO A 35 33.92 27.47 -27.43
C PRO A 35 35.08 26.54 -27.07
N ALA A 36 35.74 25.94 -28.06
CA ALA A 36 36.79 24.93 -27.81
C ALA A 36 38.11 25.54 -27.28
N ASP A 37 38.37 26.81 -27.58
CA ASP A 37 39.60 27.55 -27.29
C ASP A 37 39.53 28.39 -25.99
N ASP A 38 38.34 28.82 -25.59
CA ASP A 38 38.05 29.44 -24.28
C ASP A 38 36.70 28.93 -23.73
N PRO A 39 36.64 27.68 -23.22
CA PRO A 39 35.39 27.09 -22.77
C PRO A 39 34.63 27.92 -21.73
N ARG A 40 33.40 28.29 -22.09
CA ARG A 40 32.45 28.98 -21.20
C ARG A 40 31.20 28.15 -20.91
N ILE A 41 30.94 27.14 -21.73
CA ILE A 41 29.80 26.24 -21.63
C ILE A 41 30.31 24.80 -21.66
N GLY A 42 29.85 24.00 -20.70
CA GLY A 42 30.00 22.56 -20.70
C GLY A 42 28.62 21.92 -20.53
N VAL A 43 28.29 20.94 -21.37
CA VAL A 43 27.05 20.18 -21.25
C VAL A 43 27.35 18.74 -20.88
N PHE A 44 26.69 18.26 -19.83
CA PHE A 44 26.90 16.95 -19.23
C PHE A 44 25.61 16.15 -19.26
N SER A 45 25.70 14.84 -19.44
CA SER A 45 24.59 13.91 -19.26
C SER A 45 24.95 12.74 -18.35
N GLY A 46 23.97 12.30 -17.57
CA GLY A 46 24.11 11.19 -16.63
C GLY A 46 22.94 11.15 -15.66
N HIS A 47 22.66 9.99 -15.08
CA HIS A 47 21.64 9.82 -14.03
C HIS A 47 20.24 10.33 -14.41
N GLY A 48 19.88 10.25 -15.70
CA GLY A 48 18.60 10.73 -16.22
C GLY A 48 18.50 12.26 -16.42
N LEU A 49 19.59 13.00 -16.26
CA LEU A 49 19.63 14.45 -16.39
C LEU A 49 20.63 14.93 -17.45
N ARG A 50 20.31 16.08 -18.04
CA ARG A 50 21.20 16.85 -18.90
C ARG A 50 21.42 18.24 -18.28
N LEU A 51 22.67 18.57 -18.00
CA LEU A 51 23.07 19.80 -17.31
C LEU A 51 23.93 20.67 -18.22
N ARG A 52 23.58 21.95 -18.36
CA ARG A 52 24.36 22.99 -19.03
C ARG A 52 25.00 23.88 -17.98
N ILE A 53 26.30 23.75 -17.80
CA ILE A 53 27.09 24.61 -16.92
C ILE A 53 27.61 25.78 -17.76
N GLU A 54 27.16 27.00 -17.48
CA GLU A 54 27.39 28.17 -18.33
C GLU A 54 27.91 29.38 -17.55
N ARG A 55 29.04 29.93 -18.02
CA ARG A 55 29.63 31.15 -17.44
C ARG A 55 28.74 32.35 -17.75
N GLY A 56 28.39 33.11 -16.70
CA GLY A 56 27.53 34.29 -16.80
C GLY A 56 26.04 33.98 -16.93
N ALA A 57 25.62 32.72 -16.69
CA ALA A 57 24.20 32.41 -16.57
C ALA A 57 23.58 33.19 -15.38
N PRO A 58 22.39 33.77 -15.54
CA PRO A 58 21.77 34.62 -14.51
C PRO A 58 21.13 33.84 -13.35
N GLU A 59 20.94 32.52 -13.50
CA GLU A 59 20.35 31.68 -12.46
C GLU A 59 21.27 31.55 -11.24
N SER A 60 20.69 31.25 -10.08
CA SER A 60 21.46 30.83 -8.90
C SER A 60 21.85 29.36 -9.01
N PRO A 61 22.91 28.92 -8.31
CA PRO A 61 23.21 27.49 -8.21
C PRO A 61 22.03 26.71 -7.64
N GLY A 62 21.76 25.54 -8.22
CA GLY A 62 20.64 24.68 -7.86
C GLY A 62 20.99 23.65 -6.79
N THR A 63 20.05 22.74 -6.54
CA THR A 63 20.30 21.49 -5.79
C THR A 63 20.01 20.31 -6.72
N LEU A 64 20.97 19.40 -6.83
CA LEU A 64 20.85 18.14 -7.55
C LEU A 64 20.75 16.99 -6.53
N ARG A 65 19.62 16.28 -6.53
CA ARG A 65 19.47 15.05 -5.75
C ARG A 65 19.86 13.85 -6.61
N ILE A 66 20.90 13.13 -6.21
CA ILE A 66 21.32 11.86 -6.79
C ILE A 66 20.75 10.73 -5.95
N LEU A 67 19.99 9.86 -6.60
CA LEU A 67 19.32 8.71 -5.99
C LEU A 67 19.99 7.43 -6.49
N THR A 68 20.76 6.76 -5.63
CA THR A 68 21.57 5.56 -5.96
C THR A 68 21.31 4.41 -4.98
N GLU A 69 21.41 3.17 -5.46
CA GLU A 69 21.32 1.95 -4.63
C GLU A 69 22.60 1.69 -3.81
N ASP A 70 23.69 2.38 -4.14
CA ASP A 70 24.96 2.32 -3.40
C ASP A 70 25.48 3.74 -3.13
N PRO A 71 24.95 4.43 -2.10
CA PRO A 71 25.45 5.75 -1.74
C PRO A 71 26.87 5.74 -1.19
N GLU A 72 27.31 4.65 -0.55
CA GLU A 72 28.67 4.53 0.03
C GLU A 72 29.74 4.38 -1.06
N GLY A 73 29.42 3.68 -2.16
CA GLY A 73 30.28 3.56 -3.34
C GLY A 73 30.24 4.79 -4.26
N PHE A 74 29.25 5.66 -4.14
CA PHE A 74 29.10 6.84 -4.99
C PHE A 74 29.85 8.06 -4.43
N ALA A 75 30.58 8.78 -5.28
CA ALA A 75 31.32 10.00 -4.92
C ALA A 75 32.19 9.88 -3.64
N GLY A 76 32.73 8.69 -3.37
CA GLY A 76 33.55 8.40 -2.19
C GLY A 76 32.77 8.34 -0.87
N GLY A 77 31.47 8.03 -0.92
CA GLY A 77 30.59 7.87 0.24
C GLY A 77 30.04 9.19 0.81
N ALA A 78 30.26 10.31 0.12
CA ALA A 78 29.73 11.59 0.56
C ALA A 78 28.20 11.63 0.40
N ARG A 79 27.48 12.06 1.44
CA ARG A 79 26.01 12.27 1.40
C ARG A 79 25.61 13.68 0.95
N SER A 80 26.50 14.65 1.13
CA SER A 80 26.31 16.02 0.67
C SER A 80 27.62 16.58 0.15
N LEU A 81 27.55 17.23 -1.01
CA LEU A 81 28.67 17.89 -1.66
C LEU A 81 28.23 19.28 -2.14
N THR A 82 29.20 20.14 -2.39
CA THR A 82 28.98 21.39 -3.12
C THR A 82 29.94 21.42 -4.29
N ALA A 83 29.38 21.52 -5.50
CA ALA A 83 30.15 21.69 -6.72
C ALA A 83 30.90 23.04 -6.70
N PRO A 84 32.01 23.19 -7.44
CA PRO A 84 32.75 24.46 -7.51
C PRO A 84 31.89 25.66 -7.93
N ASN A 85 30.91 25.46 -8.82
CA ASN A 85 29.93 26.47 -9.17
C ASN A 85 28.87 26.78 -8.09
N GLY A 86 28.96 26.17 -6.91
CA GLY A 86 28.04 26.36 -5.79
C GLY A 86 26.79 25.47 -5.83
N THR A 87 26.64 24.59 -6.83
CA THR A 87 25.48 23.67 -6.90
C THR A 87 25.57 22.66 -5.77
N LYS A 88 24.50 22.52 -4.97
CA LYS A 88 24.45 21.53 -3.91
C LYS A 88 24.13 20.17 -4.50
N ILE A 89 24.86 19.14 -4.08
CA ILE A 89 24.56 17.76 -4.42
C ILE A 89 24.14 17.04 -3.14
N GLU A 90 22.98 16.41 -3.17
CA GLU A 90 22.49 15.53 -2.11
C GLU A 90 22.48 14.10 -2.67
N ILE A 91 23.14 13.18 -1.98
CA ILE A 91 23.25 11.78 -2.40
C ILE A 91 22.46 10.94 -1.41
N GLU A 92 21.39 10.35 -1.89
CA GLU A 92 20.41 9.62 -1.10
C GLU A 92 20.20 8.22 -1.68
N GLU A 93 19.67 7.36 -0.82
CA GLU A 93 19.24 6.01 -1.22
C GLU A 93 18.15 6.10 -2.30
N ARG A 94 18.30 5.33 -3.39
CA ARG A 94 17.33 5.33 -4.49
C ARG A 94 15.98 4.81 -4.06
N HIS A 95 16.02 3.75 -3.26
CA HIS A 95 14.84 3.07 -2.75
C HIS A 95 14.83 3.24 -1.24
N GLN A 96 14.13 4.27 -0.75
CA GLN A 96 14.00 4.45 0.69
C GLN A 96 13.40 3.19 1.32
N PRO A 97 13.99 2.68 2.41
CA PRO A 97 13.46 1.51 3.08
C PRO A 97 12.04 1.81 3.57
N ILE A 98 11.18 0.79 3.52
CA ILE A 98 9.85 0.89 4.12
C ILE A 98 10.05 1.09 5.62
N VAL A 99 9.60 2.22 6.14
CA VAL A 99 9.60 2.49 7.58
C VAL A 99 8.31 1.92 8.15
N MET A 100 8.43 0.96 9.05
CA MET A 100 7.30 0.38 9.79
C MET A 100 7.19 1.12 11.13
N PRO A 101 6.15 1.95 11.34
CA PRO A 101 5.91 2.57 12.64
C PRO A 101 5.54 1.51 13.69
N ASP A 102 5.90 1.76 14.95
CA ASP A 102 5.41 0.96 16.06
C ASP A 102 3.88 1.11 16.17
N THR A 103 3.17 -0.02 16.27
CA THR A 103 1.71 -0.02 16.39
C THR A 103 1.28 0.59 17.73
N VAL A 104 0.43 1.61 17.66
CA VAL A 104 -0.24 2.18 18.84
C VAL A 104 -1.53 1.42 19.08
N HIS A 105 -1.55 0.60 20.13
CA HIS A 105 -2.73 -0.21 20.47
C HIS A 105 -3.88 0.67 20.99
N SER A 106 -4.93 0.82 20.19
CA SER A 106 -6.14 1.56 20.52
C SER A 106 -7.41 0.74 20.23
N PHE A 107 -8.45 0.95 21.04
CA PHE A 107 -9.78 0.42 20.76
C PHE A 107 -10.55 1.45 19.92
N VAL A 108 -10.86 1.08 18.69
CA VAL A 108 -11.50 1.96 17.71
C VAL A 108 -12.84 1.36 17.31
N VAL A 109 -13.89 2.19 17.25
CA VAL A 109 -15.17 1.84 16.64
C VAL A 109 -15.54 2.95 15.68
N ARG A 110 -15.85 2.58 14.43
CA ARG A 110 -16.10 3.50 13.33
C ARG A 110 -17.43 3.16 12.66
N ARG A 111 -18.49 3.85 13.08
CA ARG A 111 -19.83 3.61 12.53
C ARG A 111 -20.12 4.49 11.32
N LEU A 112 -20.83 3.94 10.35
CA LEU A 112 -21.24 4.64 9.13
C LEU A 112 -22.25 5.75 9.45
N LYS A 113 -23.19 5.49 10.36
CA LYS A 113 -24.20 6.47 10.82
C LYS A 113 -23.63 7.72 11.47
N ASP A 114 -22.39 7.68 11.94
CA ASP A 114 -21.69 8.83 12.53
C ASP A 114 -21.23 9.86 11.46
N GLN A 115 -21.65 9.69 10.18
CA GLN A 115 -21.43 10.60 9.05
C GLN A 115 -19.96 10.98 8.83
N ALA A 116 -19.07 9.98 8.90
CA ALA A 116 -17.70 10.16 8.45
C ALA A 116 -17.67 10.71 7.01
N PRO A 117 -16.95 11.81 6.74
CA PRO A 117 -16.93 12.39 5.40
C PRO A 117 -16.27 11.42 4.43
N TRP A 118 -16.93 11.18 3.30
CA TRP A 118 -16.28 10.59 2.14
C TRP A 118 -15.34 11.63 1.53
N ILE A 119 -14.09 11.24 1.31
CA ILE A 119 -13.09 12.07 0.66
C ILE A 119 -13.04 11.65 -0.81
N ILE A 120 -13.22 12.61 -1.72
CA ILE A 120 -12.99 12.36 -3.15
C ILE A 120 -11.48 12.29 -3.36
N GLY A 121 -10.99 11.11 -3.69
CA GLY A 121 -9.59 10.85 -4.01
C GLY A 121 -9.31 10.88 -5.51
N ARG A 122 -8.32 10.09 -5.94
CA ARG A 122 -7.90 10.02 -7.35
C ARG A 122 -9.01 9.44 -8.23
N ALA A 123 -9.08 9.88 -9.49
CA ALA A 123 -10.01 9.37 -10.51
C ALA A 123 -11.50 9.33 -10.10
N GLY A 124 -11.95 10.20 -9.17
CA GLY A 124 -13.34 10.24 -8.72
C GLY A 124 -13.73 9.17 -7.70
N MET A 125 -12.77 8.38 -7.22
CA MET A 125 -13.01 7.35 -6.19
C MET A 125 -13.29 8.01 -4.84
N HIS A 126 -14.26 7.50 -4.09
CA HIS A 126 -14.62 7.98 -2.77
C HIS A 126 -13.96 7.09 -1.70
N TYR A 127 -13.26 7.71 -0.75
CA TYR A 127 -12.57 7.02 0.33
C TYR A 127 -13.21 7.36 1.67
N ARG A 128 -13.39 6.34 2.51
CA ARG A 128 -13.75 6.50 3.92
C ARG A 128 -12.74 5.76 4.78
N ASP A 129 -12.05 6.51 5.63
CA ASP A 129 -11.09 5.97 6.59
C ASP A 129 -11.80 5.22 7.72
N LEU A 130 -11.42 3.96 7.91
CA LEU A 130 -11.97 3.02 8.89
C LEU A 130 -11.18 3.00 10.20
N VAL A 131 -9.94 3.50 10.18
CA VAL A 131 -9.03 3.56 11.34
C VAL A 131 -8.34 4.93 11.34
N PRO A 132 -9.03 6.02 11.77
CA PRO A 132 -8.55 7.38 11.56
C PRO A 132 -7.22 7.73 12.25
N ASP A 133 -6.90 7.09 13.38
CA ASP A 133 -5.62 7.26 14.08
C ASP A 133 -4.49 6.42 13.46
N ARG A 134 -4.84 5.56 12.48
CA ARG A 134 -3.95 4.65 11.75
C ARG A 134 -3.12 3.75 12.66
N LEU A 135 -3.54 3.58 13.92
CA LEU A 135 -2.78 2.95 14.99
C LEU A 135 -1.32 3.45 15.06
N GLY A 136 -1.13 4.77 14.98
CA GLY A 136 0.21 5.37 14.97
C GLY A 136 0.92 5.31 13.61
N GLY A 137 0.18 5.06 12.53
CA GLY A 137 0.71 4.97 11.16
C GLY A 137 1.02 3.55 10.70
N SER A 138 0.80 2.53 11.53
CA SER A 138 1.10 1.15 11.19
C SER A 138 0.11 0.54 10.18
N ILE A 139 -1.11 1.08 10.06
CA ILE A 139 -2.14 0.56 9.14
C ILE A 139 -3.03 1.66 8.57
N ILE A 140 -3.40 1.52 7.30
CA ILE A 140 -4.55 2.19 6.71
C ILE A 140 -5.60 1.14 6.34
N ALA A 141 -6.86 1.40 6.70
CA ALA A 141 -8.00 0.62 6.25
C ALA A 141 -9.03 1.56 5.63
N SER A 142 -9.34 1.35 4.37
CA SER A 142 -10.19 2.23 3.57
C SER A 142 -11.40 1.48 3.05
N HIS A 143 -12.59 2.03 3.26
CA HIS A 143 -13.75 1.68 2.45
C HIS A 143 -13.75 2.59 1.22
N ILE A 144 -13.54 2.00 0.05
CA ILE A 144 -13.45 2.69 -1.22
C ILE A 144 -14.71 2.40 -2.04
N ARG A 145 -15.29 3.45 -2.63
CA ARG A 145 -16.43 3.35 -3.54
C ARG A 145 -16.11 4.03 -4.87
N ILE A 146 -16.48 3.39 -5.98
CA ILE A 146 -16.46 3.99 -7.32
C ILE A 146 -17.91 4.12 -7.78
N PRO A 147 -18.52 5.34 -7.74
CA PRO A 147 -19.93 5.51 -8.07
C PRO A 147 -20.26 5.15 -9.52
N ASP A 148 -19.46 5.68 -10.45
CA ASP A 148 -19.63 5.52 -11.89
C ASP A 148 -18.58 4.52 -12.42
N GLY A 149 -19.04 3.39 -12.95
CA GLY A 149 -18.19 2.33 -13.46
C GLY A 149 -17.66 2.61 -14.88
N GLY A 150 -17.00 1.61 -15.44
CA GLY A 150 -16.38 1.64 -16.76
C GLY A 150 -14.85 1.54 -16.70
N PRO A 151 -14.15 1.91 -17.79
CA PRO A 151 -12.70 1.83 -17.87
C PRO A 151 -12.03 2.68 -16.78
N VAL A 152 -11.11 2.07 -16.04
CA VAL A 152 -10.33 2.78 -15.02
C VAL A 152 -9.07 3.34 -15.68
N PRO A 153 -8.80 4.66 -15.61
CA PRO A 153 -7.62 5.28 -16.22
C PRO A 153 -6.36 5.02 -15.38
N ASP A 154 -6.10 3.75 -15.07
CA ASP A 154 -4.96 3.30 -14.28
C ASP A 154 -3.75 2.99 -15.17
N MET A 155 -2.56 3.04 -14.56
CA MET A 155 -1.29 2.67 -15.19
C MET A 155 -0.70 1.45 -14.49
N VAL A 156 0.23 0.75 -15.14
CA VAL A 156 0.96 -0.31 -14.44
C VAL A 156 1.74 0.33 -13.30
N HIS A 157 1.51 -0.15 -12.08
CA HIS A 157 2.14 0.38 -10.89
C HIS A 157 2.34 -0.69 -9.84
N PHE A 158 3.07 -0.35 -8.80
CA PHE A 158 3.26 -1.21 -7.63
C PHE A 158 3.40 -0.37 -6.36
N HIS A 159 3.21 -1.00 -5.20
CA HIS A 159 3.35 -0.36 -3.90
C HIS A 159 4.54 -0.92 -3.13
N ARG A 160 5.28 -0.05 -2.46
CA ARG A 160 6.31 -0.42 -1.47
C ARG A 160 5.65 -0.51 -0.10
N VAL A 161 5.07 -1.68 0.17
CA VAL A 161 4.31 -2.00 1.38
C VAL A 161 4.84 -3.28 2.00
N GLY A 162 4.61 -3.46 3.30
CA GLY A 162 4.78 -4.74 3.97
C GLY A 162 3.60 -5.70 3.73
N PHE A 163 2.38 -5.17 3.50
CA PHE A 163 1.20 -5.96 3.19
C PHE A 163 0.12 -5.10 2.51
N GLN A 164 -0.63 -5.69 1.56
CA GLN A 164 -1.80 -5.06 0.96
C GLN A 164 -2.88 -6.09 0.61
N LEU A 165 -4.11 -5.77 1.00
CA LEU A 165 -5.33 -6.54 0.74
C LEU A 165 -6.34 -5.67 0.02
N ILE A 166 -6.94 -6.19 -1.05
CA ILE A 166 -8.18 -5.67 -1.63
C ILE A 166 -9.25 -6.74 -1.45
N PHE A 167 -10.34 -6.40 -0.78
CA PHE A 167 -11.51 -7.24 -0.60
C PHE A 167 -12.74 -6.58 -1.23
N CYS A 168 -13.42 -7.26 -2.16
CA CYS A 168 -14.60 -6.68 -2.81
C CYS A 168 -15.86 -6.98 -1.98
N ILE A 169 -16.63 -5.94 -1.62
CA ILE A 169 -17.86 -6.09 -0.83
C ILE A 169 -19.13 -5.83 -1.66
N HIS A 170 -19.02 -5.13 -2.79
CA HIS A 170 -20.14 -4.91 -3.71
C HIS A 170 -19.62 -4.66 -5.13
N GLY A 171 -20.34 -5.17 -6.13
CA GLY A 171 -19.98 -4.98 -7.54
C GLY A 171 -18.80 -5.85 -7.99
N TRP A 172 -18.02 -5.36 -8.94
CA TRP A 172 -16.83 -6.06 -9.44
C TRP A 172 -15.75 -5.12 -10.00
N VAL A 173 -14.52 -5.62 -10.07
CA VAL A 173 -13.38 -4.96 -10.71
C VAL A 173 -12.54 -5.96 -11.52
N ASP A 174 -12.18 -5.59 -12.74
CA ASP A 174 -11.24 -6.35 -13.59
C ASP A 174 -9.82 -5.83 -13.36
N VAL A 175 -8.89 -6.73 -13.03
CA VAL A 175 -7.50 -6.39 -12.69
C VAL A 175 -6.56 -7.37 -13.39
N VAL A 176 -5.36 -6.92 -13.74
CA VAL A 176 -4.27 -7.77 -14.24
C VAL A 176 -3.05 -7.62 -13.34
N TYR A 177 -2.39 -8.74 -13.04
CA TYR A 177 -1.22 -8.81 -12.15
C TYR A 177 -0.02 -9.44 -12.85
N GLU A 178 1.17 -8.99 -12.49
CA GLU A 178 2.45 -9.55 -12.92
C GLU A 178 2.51 -11.07 -12.66
N ASP A 179 2.81 -11.82 -13.71
CA ASP A 179 2.98 -13.28 -13.69
C ASP A 179 1.73 -14.10 -13.30
N GLN A 180 0.56 -13.49 -13.17
CA GLN A 180 -0.69 -14.19 -12.81
C GLN A 180 -1.62 -14.49 -14.01
N GLY A 181 -1.14 -14.24 -15.22
CA GLY A 181 -1.86 -14.55 -16.45
C GLY A 181 -2.78 -13.42 -16.91
N GLU A 182 -3.85 -13.80 -17.60
CA GLU A 182 -4.83 -12.88 -18.17
C GLU A 182 -5.62 -12.12 -17.08
N LYS A 183 -6.45 -11.16 -17.51
CA LYS A 183 -7.30 -10.39 -16.60
C LYS A 183 -8.16 -11.29 -15.71
N MET A 184 -8.29 -10.90 -14.44
CA MET A 184 -9.11 -11.54 -13.43
C MET A 184 -10.22 -10.59 -12.99
N ARG A 185 -11.38 -11.14 -12.63
CA ARG A 185 -12.51 -10.35 -12.13
C ARG A 185 -12.71 -10.61 -10.65
N LEU A 186 -12.46 -9.61 -9.83
CA LEU A 186 -12.78 -9.62 -8.41
C LEU A 186 -14.25 -9.26 -8.23
N THR A 187 -15.05 -10.15 -7.63
CA THR A 187 -16.47 -9.91 -7.36
C THR A 187 -16.75 -9.87 -5.85
N ALA A 188 -17.95 -9.44 -5.45
CA ALA A 188 -18.31 -9.35 -4.04
C ALA A 188 -18.05 -10.67 -3.28
N GLY A 189 -17.34 -10.58 -2.15
CA GLY A 189 -16.86 -11.70 -1.34
C GLY A 189 -15.47 -12.21 -1.72
N ASP A 190 -14.93 -11.86 -2.87
CA ASP A 190 -13.58 -12.26 -3.27
C ASP A 190 -12.52 -11.30 -2.70
N CYS A 191 -11.28 -11.77 -2.57
CA CYS A 191 -10.15 -10.89 -2.26
C CYS A 191 -8.87 -11.22 -3.03
N PHE A 192 -8.04 -10.19 -3.17
CA PHE A 192 -6.65 -10.29 -3.59
C PHE A 192 -5.71 -9.92 -2.45
N ILE A 193 -4.61 -10.68 -2.30
CA ILE A 193 -3.38 -10.12 -1.74
C ILE A 193 -2.54 -9.58 -2.87
N GLN A 194 -2.03 -8.37 -2.67
CA GLN A 194 -1.09 -7.73 -3.55
C GLN A 194 0.28 -7.74 -2.84
N PRO A 195 1.12 -8.75 -3.09
CA PRO A 195 2.43 -8.82 -2.45
C PRO A 195 3.27 -7.55 -2.69
N PRO A 196 4.23 -7.25 -1.82
CA PRO A 196 5.10 -6.09 -1.97
C PRO A 196 5.68 -5.99 -3.38
N GLU A 197 5.53 -4.83 -4.02
CA GLU A 197 6.07 -4.54 -5.35
C GLU A 197 5.53 -5.41 -6.52
N ILE A 198 4.43 -6.15 -6.35
CA ILE A 198 3.76 -6.79 -7.50
C ILE A 198 3.21 -5.72 -8.45
N ARG A 199 3.60 -5.78 -9.73
CA ARG A 199 3.01 -4.88 -10.72
C ARG A 199 1.58 -5.27 -11.01
N HIS A 200 0.71 -4.30 -11.07
CA HIS A 200 -0.69 -4.52 -11.38
C HIS A 200 -1.33 -3.29 -12.03
N ARG A 201 -2.51 -3.51 -12.58
CA ARG A 201 -3.32 -2.46 -13.19
C ARG A 201 -4.80 -2.82 -13.11
N VAL A 202 -5.60 -1.88 -12.63
CA VAL A 202 -7.06 -1.96 -12.71
C VAL A 202 -7.51 -1.57 -14.11
N LEU A 203 -8.34 -2.40 -14.74
CA LEU A 203 -8.77 -2.22 -16.13
C LEU A 203 -10.16 -1.59 -16.21
N GLU A 204 -11.10 -2.13 -15.44
CA GLU A 204 -12.52 -1.78 -15.52
C GLU A 204 -13.20 -2.04 -14.18
N ALA A 205 -14.20 -1.23 -13.83
CA ALA A 205 -14.99 -1.38 -12.61
C ALA A 205 -16.49 -1.36 -12.94
N SER A 206 -17.29 -2.03 -12.12
CA SER A 206 -18.75 -1.90 -12.18
C SER A 206 -19.23 -0.59 -11.57
N ASP A 207 -20.44 -0.17 -11.94
CA ASP A 207 -21.13 0.91 -11.23
C ASP A 207 -21.25 0.56 -9.74
N ASN A 208 -21.01 1.56 -8.89
CA ASN A 208 -21.05 1.43 -7.43
C ASN A 208 -20.23 0.27 -6.86
N VAL A 209 -19.10 -0.12 -7.49
CA VAL A 209 -18.19 -1.09 -6.86
C VAL A 209 -17.71 -0.52 -5.52
N GLN A 210 -17.66 -1.38 -4.50
CA GLN A 210 -17.13 -1.06 -3.19
C GLN A 210 -16.11 -2.11 -2.77
N VAL A 211 -14.95 -1.65 -2.31
CA VAL A 211 -13.88 -2.50 -1.82
C VAL A 211 -13.39 -2.03 -0.45
N ILE A 212 -12.92 -2.97 0.36
CA ILE A 212 -12.09 -2.70 1.53
C ILE A 212 -10.64 -2.88 1.11
N GLU A 213 -9.87 -1.81 1.24
CA GLU A 213 -8.41 -1.84 1.04
C GLU A 213 -7.73 -1.74 2.40
N ILE A 214 -6.77 -2.63 2.66
CA ILE A 214 -5.86 -2.53 3.80
C ILE A 214 -4.44 -2.41 3.27
N GLY A 215 -3.70 -1.43 3.78
CA GLY A 215 -2.29 -1.22 3.48
C GLY A 215 -1.46 -1.07 4.76
N VAL A 216 -0.26 -1.66 4.75
CA VAL A 216 0.68 -1.62 5.87
C VAL A 216 2.07 -1.32 5.33
N PRO A 217 2.73 -0.21 5.73
CA PRO A 217 2.24 0.82 6.67
C PRO A 217 1.18 1.73 6.03
N ALA A 218 0.60 2.62 6.83
CA ALA A 218 -0.48 3.51 6.41
C ALA A 218 -0.07 4.51 5.31
N GLU A 219 1.20 4.91 5.29
CA GLU A 219 1.80 5.76 4.26
C GLU A 219 2.86 4.96 3.51
N HIS A 220 2.72 4.85 2.20
CA HIS A 220 3.61 4.04 1.38
C HIS A 220 3.77 4.63 -0.02
N VAL A 221 4.89 4.31 -0.65
CA VAL A 221 5.19 4.77 -2.01
C VAL A 221 4.43 3.93 -3.03
N THR A 222 3.81 4.60 -3.99
CA THR A 222 3.30 3.99 -5.22
C THR A 222 4.18 4.43 -6.38
N GLU A 223 4.76 3.49 -7.12
CA GLU A 223 5.59 3.77 -8.29
C GLU A 223 4.90 3.34 -9.57
N ILE A 224 4.95 4.20 -10.58
CA ILE A 224 4.43 3.90 -11.92
C ILE A 224 5.54 3.23 -12.72
N ASP A 225 5.22 2.07 -13.29
CA ASP A 225 6.11 1.34 -14.19
C ASP A 225 5.71 1.63 -15.64
N HIS A 226 6.47 2.52 -16.29
CA HIS A 226 6.23 2.92 -17.68
C HIS A 226 6.78 1.90 -18.70
N GLU A 227 7.58 0.93 -18.26
CA GLU A 227 8.24 -0.03 -19.14
C GLU A 227 7.47 -1.36 -19.19
N MET A 228 6.95 -1.81 -18.05
CA MET A 228 6.23 -3.08 -17.97
C MET A 228 4.90 -3.03 -18.72
N THR A 229 4.69 -4.05 -19.56
CA THR A 229 3.38 -4.34 -20.17
C THR A 229 2.75 -5.53 -19.46
N LEU A 230 1.49 -5.39 -19.06
CA LEU A 230 0.67 -6.47 -18.50
C LEU A 230 -0.40 -6.92 -19.52
N PRO A 231 -0.74 -8.22 -19.57
CA PRO A 231 -0.15 -9.32 -18.80
C PRO A 231 1.31 -9.61 -19.20
N THR A 232 2.12 -10.14 -18.29
CA THR A 232 3.49 -10.57 -18.61
C THR A 232 3.47 -11.84 -19.48
N PRO A 233 4.51 -12.10 -20.30
CA PRO A 233 4.56 -13.29 -21.15
C PRO A 233 4.76 -14.61 -20.37
N HIS A 234 4.96 -14.53 -19.06
CA HIS A 234 5.21 -15.69 -18.20
C HIS A 234 4.06 -15.85 -17.21
N TYR A 235 3.65 -17.09 -16.97
CA TYR A 235 2.71 -17.44 -15.91
C TYR A 235 3.49 -18.12 -14.77
N ARG A 236 3.60 -17.45 -13.62
CA ARG A 236 4.33 -17.90 -12.43
C ARG A 236 3.46 -17.67 -11.18
N PRO A 237 2.38 -18.43 -11.00
CA PRO A 237 1.43 -18.25 -9.89
C PRO A 237 2.04 -18.54 -8.51
N ASP A 238 3.18 -19.24 -8.47
CA ASP A 238 3.92 -19.54 -7.23
C ASP A 238 5.07 -18.57 -6.96
N ARG A 239 5.24 -17.49 -7.75
CA ARG A 239 6.28 -16.49 -7.50
C ARG A 239 6.06 -15.85 -6.12
N GLU A 240 7.15 -15.64 -5.40
CA GLU A 240 7.15 -14.88 -4.16
C GLU A 240 7.73 -13.49 -4.39
N TRP A 241 7.12 -12.49 -3.74
CA TRP A 241 7.64 -11.15 -3.59
C TRP A 241 7.90 -10.91 -2.12
N GLN A 242 9.18 -10.76 -1.76
CA GLN A 242 9.61 -10.50 -0.38
C GLN A 242 9.01 -11.52 0.62
N GLY A 243 8.91 -12.78 0.21
CA GLY A 243 8.39 -13.89 1.04
C GLY A 243 6.87 -14.08 1.00
N GLN A 244 6.12 -13.28 0.25
CA GLN A 244 4.67 -13.37 0.11
C GLN A 244 4.26 -13.77 -1.31
N ARG A 245 3.19 -14.55 -1.43
CA ARG A 245 2.61 -14.96 -2.70
C ARG A 245 1.33 -14.19 -3.00
N PHE A 246 1.04 -14.01 -4.29
CA PHE A 246 -0.26 -13.52 -4.72
C PHE A 246 -1.33 -14.54 -4.33
N VAL A 247 -2.47 -14.04 -3.85
CA VAL A 247 -3.64 -14.86 -3.52
C VAL A 247 -4.83 -14.25 -4.25
N TYR A 248 -5.57 -15.10 -4.95
CA TYR A 248 -6.92 -14.80 -5.40
C TYR A 248 -7.87 -15.76 -4.69
N ASN A 249 -8.49 -15.31 -3.60
CA ASN A 249 -9.45 -16.11 -2.86
C ASN A 249 -10.87 -15.76 -3.30
N GLN A 250 -11.63 -16.79 -3.67
CA GLN A 250 -13.00 -16.63 -4.17
C GLN A 250 -14.02 -17.05 -3.10
N ALA A 251 -15.14 -16.34 -3.00
CA ALA A 251 -16.23 -16.71 -2.09
C ALA A 251 -17.01 -17.93 -2.57
N ALA A 252 -17.20 -18.03 -3.87
CA ALA A 252 -17.96 -19.13 -4.46
C ALA A 252 -17.27 -20.48 -4.20
N GLY A 253 -18.01 -21.39 -3.57
CA GLY A 253 -17.54 -22.76 -3.31
C GLY A 253 -16.55 -22.89 -2.14
N ALA A 254 -16.37 -21.84 -1.34
CA ALA A 254 -15.45 -21.88 -0.21
C ALA A 254 -15.99 -22.71 0.97
N ASP A 255 -15.08 -23.41 1.64
CA ASP A 255 -15.38 -24.16 2.85
C ASP A 255 -15.50 -23.23 4.06
N TRP A 256 -16.40 -23.60 4.97
CA TRP A 256 -16.60 -22.92 6.24
C TRP A 256 -16.21 -23.86 7.38
N VAL A 257 -15.32 -23.40 8.24
CA VAL A 257 -14.77 -24.17 9.35
C VAL A 257 -15.12 -23.51 10.68
N PRO A 258 -15.03 -24.23 11.81
CA PRO A 258 -15.19 -23.63 13.13
C PRO A 258 -14.25 -22.44 13.31
N PHE A 259 -14.79 -21.32 13.80
CA PHE A 259 -14.00 -20.15 14.12
C PHE A 259 -13.46 -20.22 15.55
N ARG A 260 -12.41 -19.44 15.84
CA ARG A 260 -11.79 -19.41 17.18
C ARG A 260 -12.72 -18.89 18.28
N LEU A 261 -13.73 -18.09 17.91
CA LEU A 261 -14.81 -17.70 18.81
C LEU A 261 -15.99 -18.67 18.62
N PRO A 262 -16.37 -19.44 19.67
CA PRO A 262 -17.56 -20.27 19.62
C PRO A 262 -18.81 -19.45 19.23
N GLY A 263 -19.76 -20.10 18.54
CA GLY A 263 -20.96 -19.43 18.00
C GLY A 263 -20.79 -18.85 16.59
N PHE A 264 -19.58 -18.95 16.01
CA PHE A 264 -19.23 -18.47 14.69
C PHE A 264 -18.48 -19.53 13.87
N VAL A 265 -18.54 -19.40 12.55
CA VAL A 265 -17.74 -20.17 11.58
C VAL A 265 -17.02 -19.19 10.67
N CYS A 266 -15.90 -19.58 10.10
CA CYS A 266 -15.15 -18.74 9.19
C CYS A 266 -14.78 -19.44 7.88
N ARG A 267 -14.61 -18.63 6.84
CA ARG A 267 -13.91 -18.97 5.61
C ARG A 267 -12.48 -18.48 5.74
N ASP A 268 -11.52 -19.39 5.61
CA ASP A 268 -10.11 -19.06 5.48
C ASP A 268 -9.81 -18.60 4.05
N THR A 269 -9.09 -17.48 3.93
CA THR A 269 -8.69 -16.94 2.63
C THR A 269 -7.35 -17.48 2.13
N THR A 270 -6.67 -18.32 2.92
CA THR A 270 -5.29 -18.85 2.72
C THR A 270 -4.19 -17.79 2.82
N ILE A 271 -4.53 -16.57 3.25
CA ILE A 271 -3.61 -15.44 3.28
C ILE A 271 -2.51 -15.62 4.34
N ASN A 272 -2.82 -16.24 5.47
CA ASN A 272 -1.80 -16.53 6.50
C ASN A 272 -0.67 -17.39 5.92
N ASP A 273 -1.02 -18.53 5.30
CA ASP A 273 -0.05 -19.44 4.70
C ASP A 273 0.76 -18.78 3.58
N ASN A 274 0.09 -18.06 2.68
CA ASN A 274 0.73 -17.44 1.51
C ASN A 274 1.53 -16.18 1.83
N THR A 275 1.36 -15.60 3.03
CA THR A 275 2.17 -14.49 3.53
C THR A 275 3.13 -14.91 4.63
N LYS A 276 3.22 -16.21 4.95
CA LYS A 276 4.07 -16.78 6.01
C LYS A 276 3.81 -16.12 7.37
N GLY A 277 2.53 -15.84 7.66
CA GLY A 277 2.08 -15.27 8.92
C GLY A 277 2.19 -13.75 9.03
N VAL A 278 2.55 -13.02 7.96
CA VAL A 278 2.52 -11.53 7.98
C VAL A 278 1.12 -11.02 8.31
N ALA A 279 0.08 -11.60 7.70
CA ALA A 279 -1.30 -11.26 8.00
C ALA A 279 -2.22 -12.47 7.86
N SER A 280 -3.38 -12.44 8.51
CA SER A 280 -4.48 -13.37 8.27
C SER A 280 -5.73 -12.59 7.91
N VAL A 281 -6.52 -13.13 7.00
CA VAL A 281 -7.80 -12.55 6.58
C VAL A 281 -8.82 -13.67 6.61
N GLN A 282 -9.90 -13.46 7.34
CA GLN A 282 -10.98 -14.45 7.46
C GLN A 282 -12.31 -13.75 7.28
N VAL A 283 -13.24 -14.42 6.61
CA VAL A 283 -14.65 -13.99 6.64
C VAL A 283 -15.36 -14.82 7.68
N VAL A 284 -16.01 -14.16 8.62
CA VAL A 284 -16.67 -14.77 9.77
C VAL A 284 -18.17 -14.58 9.61
N ARG A 285 -18.93 -15.65 9.83
CA ARG A 285 -20.39 -15.57 9.88
C ARG A 285 -20.92 -16.29 11.11
N ARG A 286 -22.18 -16.03 11.41
CA ARG A 286 -22.92 -16.72 12.44
C ARG A 286 -22.91 -18.25 12.19
N ALA A 287 -22.62 -19.05 13.21
CA ALA A 287 -22.81 -20.50 13.13
C ALA A 287 -24.32 -20.85 13.10
N GLU A 288 -24.66 -22.12 12.91
CA GLU A 288 -26.02 -22.60 13.13
C GLU A 288 -26.22 -23.04 14.60
N GLY A 289 -27.42 -22.87 15.15
CA GLY A 289 -27.79 -23.38 16.49
C GLY A 289 -28.25 -22.31 17.48
N ALA A 290 -28.47 -22.72 18.74
CA ALA A 290 -29.04 -21.85 19.78
C ALA A 290 -28.08 -20.74 20.24
N GLU A 291 -26.78 -21.04 20.34
CA GLU A 291 -25.72 -20.09 20.74
C GLU A 291 -25.13 -19.31 19.55
N ALA A 292 -25.68 -19.52 18.35
CA ALA A 292 -25.24 -18.87 17.14
C ALA A 292 -25.27 -17.34 17.28
N GLY A 293 -24.17 -16.67 16.96
CA GLY A 293 -24.07 -15.20 16.98
C GLY A 293 -23.76 -14.60 18.34
N ASN A 294 -23.41 -15.43 19.32
CA ASN A 294 -22.95 -15.02 20.64
C ASN A 294 -21.60 -15.68 20.93
N SER A 295 -20.57 -14.87 21.21
CA SER A 295 -19.26 -15.36 21.64
C SER A 295 -19.12 -15.28 23.17
N LEU A 296 -18.22 -16.11 23.70
CA LEU A 296 -17.66 -15.88 25.02
C LEU A 296 -16.85 -14.57 25.04
N TRP A 297 -16.56 -14.07 26.25
CA TRP A 297 -15.54 -13.04 26.42
C TRP A 297 -14.18 -13.62 26.02
N ALA A 298 -13.43 -12.84 25.24
CA ALA A 298 -12.16 -13.25 24.68
C ALA A 298 -11.18 -12.09 24.60
N SER A 299 -9.89 -12.39 24.67
CA SER A 299 -8.78 -11.47 24.40
C SER A 299 -7.77 -12.12 23.46
N HIS A 300 -6.98 -11.34 22.73
CA HIS A 300 -5.92 -11.83 21.84
C HIS A 300 -4.57 -11.19 22.11
N ASP A 301 -3.51 -11.68 21.46
CA ASP A 301 -2.15 -11.12 21.54
C ASP A 301 -1.60 -10.58 20.19
N THR A 302 -2.40 -10.54 19.12
CA THR A 302 -2.01 -9.87 17.86
C THR A 302 -1.97 -8.34 18.01
N ASP A 303 -1.04 -7.68 17.31
CA ASP A 303 -0.84 -6.22 17.39
C ASP A 303 -2.01 -5.45 16.76
N ILE A 304 -2.57 -5.98 15.66
CA ILE A 304 -3.70 -5.39 14.95
C ILE A 304 -4.75 -6.47 14.76
N LEU A 305 -5.95 -6.26 15.31
CA LEU A 305 -7.15 -7.04 14.98
C LEU A 305 -8.24 -6.09 14.50
N PHE A 306 -8.36 -5.97 13.18
CA PHE A 306 -9.34 -5.14 12.50
C PHE A 306 -10.55 -5.99 12.07
N THR A 307 -11.75 -5.44 12.21
CA THR A 307 -12.98 -6.07 11.74
C THR A 307 -13.88 -5.07 11.04
N PHE A 308 -14.49 -5.49 9.94
CA PHE A 308 -15.48 -4.74 9.18
C PHE A 308 -16.77 -5.55 9.07
N VAL A 309 -17.92 -4.93 9.36
CA VAL A 309 -19.24 -5.55 9.21
C VAL A 309 -19.66 -5.42 7.75
N MET A 310 -19.68 -6.54 7.03
CA MET A 310 -20.05 -6.57 5.60
C MET A 310 -21.57 -6.59 5.42
N GLU A 311 -22.25 -7.42 6.20
CA GLU A 311 -23.70 -7.66 6.11
C GLU A 311 -24.26 -7.87 7.52
N GLY A 312 -25.55 -7.56 7.71
CA GLY A 312 -26.25 -7.79 8.97
C GLY A 312 -25.86 -6.82 10.10
N SER A 313 -26.04 -7.28 11.34
CA SER A 313 -25.78 -6.51 12.56
C SER A 313 -25.21 -7.37 13.68
N VAL A 314 -24.42 -6.76 14.57
CA VAL A 314 -23.86 -7.40 15.76
C VAL A 314 -23.63 -6.39 16.87
N THR A 315 -23.68 -6.81 18.13
CA THR A 315 -23.31 -5.99 19.27
C THR A 315 -21.89 -6.33 19.73
N LEU A 316 -20.99 -5.35 19.71
CA LEU A 316 -19.65 -5.45 20.27
C LEU A 316 -19.63 -4.96 21.71
N HIS A 317 -19.24 -5.83 22.64
CA HIS A 317 -18.97 -5.49 24.04
C HIS A 317 -17.46 -5.40 24.24
N GLY A 318 -17.01 -4.39 24.98
CA GLY A 318 -15.62 -4.26 25.43
C GLY A 318 -15.56 -4.07 26.94
N GLU A 319 -14.54 -4.61 27.58
CA GLU A 319 -14.38 -4.45 29.03
C GLU A 319 -14.35 -2.97 29.45
N GLY A 320 -15.13 -2.64 30.47
CA GLY A 320 -15.24 -1.26 30.97
C GLY A 320 -15.87 -0.26 29.99
N ARG A 321 -16.56 -0.72 28.94
CA ARG A 321 -17.21 0.13 27.94
C ARG A 321 -18.70 -0.22 27.80
N ASP A 322 -19.47 0.77 27.40
CA ASP A 322 -20.84 0.54 26.94
C ASP A 322 -20.84 -0.28 25.64
N PRO A 323 -21.85 -1.15 25.41
CA PRO A 323 -21.95 -1.92 24.17
C PRO A 323 -22.15 -1.04 22.93
N TYR A 324 -21.58 -1.48 21.80
CA TYR A 324 -21.73 -0.84 20.50
C TYR A 324 -22.58 -1.72 19.59
N GLU A 325 -23.76 -1.22 19.20
CA GLU A 325 -24.54 -1.82 18.11
C GLU A 325 -23.91 -1.43 16.77
N LEU A 326 -23.52 -2.44 16.01
CA LEU A 326 -22.84 -2.32 14.73
C LEU A 326 -23.72 -2.88 13.60
N GLU A 327 -23.66 -2.22 12.45
CA GLU A 327 -24.39 -2.60 11.23
C GLU A 327 -23.44 -2.62 10.02
N ALA A 328 -23.92 -3.14 8.88
CA ALA A 328 -23.18 -3.17 7.62
C ALA A 328 -22.54 -1.80 7.29
N GLY A 329 -21.22 -1.81 7.03
CA GLY A 329 -20.42 -0.60 6.82
C GLY A 329 -19.69 -0.10 8.08
N ASP A 330 -19.96 -0.65 9.25
CA ASP A 330 -19.23 -0.32 10.47
C ASP A 330 -17.90 -1.09 10.54
N ALA A 331 -16.91 -0.52 11.24
CA ALA A 331 -15.62 -1.16 11.48
C ALA A 331 -15.18 -0.98 12.93
N PHE A 332 -14.31 -1.85 13.41
CA PHE A 332 -13.68 -1.72 14.71
C PHE A 332 -12.28 -2.34 14.76
N VAL A 333 -11.50 -1.93 15.75
CA VAL A 333 -10.19 -2.49 16.08
C VAL A 333 -10.18 -2.86 17.56
N ILE A 334 -9.67 -4.05 17.86
CA ILE A 334 -9.48 -4.54 19.23
C ILE A 334 -7.96 -4.54 19.53
N PRO A 335 -7.51 -3.86 20.59
CA PRO A 335 -6.10 -3.89 20.99
C PRO A 335 -5.78 -5.19 21.74
N PRO A 336 -4.52 -5.67 21.68
CA PRO A 336 -4.11 -6.88 22.39
C PRO A 336 -4.38 -6.78 23.89
N GLY A 337 -4.78 -7.91 24.48
CA GLY A 337 -5.10 -8.07 25.90
C GLY A 337 -6.46 -7.52 26.33
N MET A 338 -7.12 -6.67 25.53
CA MET A 338 -8.44 -6.17 25.87
C MET A 338 -9.50 -7.26 25.69
N LYS A 339 -10.38 -7.42 26.69
CA LYS A 339 -11.47 -8.39 26.61
C LYS A 339 -12.66 -7.82 25.84
N THR A 340 -13.18 -8.61 24.91
CA THR A 340 -14.36 -8.29 24.11
C THR A 340 -15.26 -9.51 23.92
N ARG A 341 -16.53 -9.28 23.57
CA ARG A 341 -17.41 -10.32 23.04
C ARG A 341 -18.34 -9.76 21.97
N LEU A 342 -18.82 -10.63 21.09
CA LEU A 342 -19.88 -10.34 20.13
C LEU A 342 -21.18 -10.98 20.64
N SER A 343 -22.29 -10.26 20.58
CA SER A 343 -23.63 -10.80 20.86
C SER A 343 -24.66 -10.33 19.85
N ASP A 344 -25.83 -10.98 19.85
CA ASP A 344 -26.99 -10.56 19.07
C ASP A 344 -26.71 -10.47 17.57
N GLY A 345 -25.81 -11.32 17.06
CA GLY A 345 -25.51 -11.42 15.64
C GLY A 345 -26.75 -11.81 14.84
N SER A 346 -27.09 -11.00 13.83
CA SER A 346 -28.21 -11.28 12.92
C SER A 346 -27.97 -12.55 12.10
N ALA A 347 -29.03 -13.09 11.50
CA ALA A 347 -28.95 -14.35 10.74
C ALA A 347 -28.08 -14.24 9.47
N ASP A 348 -27.97 -13.05 8.91
CA ASP A 348 -27.21 -12.67 7.72
C ASP A 348 -25.84 -12.05 8.06
N LEU A 349 -25.42 -12.06 9.33
CA LEU A 349 -24.18 -11.43 9.75
C LEU A 349 -22.96 -12.03 9.03
N GLU A 350 -22.22 -11.16 8.33
CA GLU A 350 -20.90 -11.45 7.79
C GLU A 350 -19.90 -10.35 8.19
N LEU A 351 -18.74 -10.77 8.67
CA LEU A 351 -17.64 -9.92 9.11
C LEU A 351 -16.39 -10.24 8.29
N LEU A 352 -15.67 -9.22 7.87
CA LEU A 352 -14.29 -9.34 7.41
C LEU A 352 -13.36 -9.07 8.57
N GLU A 353 -12.56 -10.05 8.96
CA GLU A 353 -11.55 -9.90 10.02
C GLU A 353 -10.14 -10.00 9.45
N VAL A 354 -9.28 -9.08 9.87
CA VAL A 354 -7.87 -9.02 9.47
C VAL A 354 -6.98 -8.89 10.69
N SER A 355 -5.97 -9.76 10.78
CA SER A 355 -4.98 -9.73 11.87
C SER A 355 -3.56 -9.53 11.36
N LEU A 356 -2.77 -8.71 12.06
CA LEU A 356 -1.33 -8.56 11.85
C LEU A 356 -0.59 -8.55 13.20
N PRO A 357 0.31 -9.51 13.47
CA PRO A 357 0.61 -10.68 12.64
C PRO A 357 -0.59 -11.63 12.46
N GLY A 358 -0.51 -12.47 11.43
CA GLY A 358 -1.58 -13.40 11.06
C GLY A 358 -1.80 -14.54 12.05
N THR A 359 -0.76 -14.95 12.77
CA THR A 359 -0.81 -16.05 13.74
C THR A 359 -0.73 -15.50 15.14
N PHE A 360 -1.75 -15.78 15.95
CA PHE A 360 -1.90 -15.23 17.28
C PHE A 360 -2.75 -16.14 18.17
N ASN A 361 -2.68 -15.94 19.47
CA ASN A 361 -3.46 -16.68 20.46
C ASN A 361 -4.73 -15.91 20.81
N THR A 362 -5.83 -16.66 20.99
CA THR A 362 -7.06 -16.13 21.59
C THR A 362 -7.31 -16.88 22.89
N LYS A 363 -7.52 -16.12 23.97
CA LYS A 363 -7.88 -16.65 25.28
C LYS A 363 -9.36 -16.40 25.52
N LEU A 364 -10.13 -17.48 25.69
CA LEU A 364 -11.54 -17.42 26.07
C LEU A 364 -11.65 -17.38 27.60
N GLU A 365 -12.59 -16.61 28.13
CA GLU A 365 -12.99 -16.72 29.52
C GLU A 365 -14.01 -17.85 29.66
N GLU A 366 -13.77 -18.76 30.62
CA GLU A 366 -14.76 -19.77 30.98
C GLU A 366 -16.02 -19.07 31.50
N ALA A 367 -17.19 -19.56 31.06
CA ALA A 367 -18.50 -18.98 31.35
C ALA A 367 -18.90 -19.10 32.83
#